data_AF-A0AAE0YVD8-F1
#
_entry.id   AF-A0AAE0YVD8-F1
#
_cell.length_a   1.000
_cell.length_b   1.000
_cell.length_c   1.000
_cell.angle_alpha   90.00
_cell.angle_beta   90.00
_cell.angle_gamma   90.00
#
_symmetry.space_group_name_H-M   'P 1'
#
loop_
_entity.id
_entity.type
_entity.pdbx_description
1 polymer ?
#
loop_
_entity_poly.entity_id
_entity_poly.type
_entity_poly.pdbx_seq_one_letter_code
_entity_poly.pdbx_strand_id
1 'polypeptide(L)'
;MSTSLKLCDAYKIFTIIKSLVHKHLKAFLIVCVLFLVTLHLPKVEWLCCKSSEHDHDKYKKTDLSFQELSRKLRVGEPTSRSGHIVEKRNLPDEQTHILRMFPIYLEIRAHIINNTTTIPVPRISQAKVRLFTLKNHNFKNFNRFWENKESHLQRNHRNSQQKTGKKEVPYDPGAILDLIEEDHVLPECITLRFRRPLQPPTKVCVHSRREDNVISNQLRDFGNWEPDLLDQMQTFLEHSPKSQLVDLGCNTGVYTLLAARLGRPVLAVDALPANLALLQLAVLTNDRAALEQGPADDLEDLLQFLAKTRNDDAAKFRIRAHEAEKTPPRPVLFSELITSLHNAVYSKRIRMFVDITDEPNLGGMEVKELPFDYQTLSRSSRPSQADDSSHRVLVDAVCLDDLVPYVKKNLSIFLKMDIEGAEAHVLRCADHFFSALDVRVVQMEILLQRYSGSMGEMTEFFQRHNLWPSEDVNGRSMLGPEPSLWPDNMYWIKVR
;
A
#
# COMPACT_ATOMS: atom_id res chain seq x y z
N MET A 1 -59.30 -44.29 -47.57
CA MET A 1 -57.90 -44.08 -47.15
C MET A 1 -57.84 -42.98 -46.09
N SER A 2 -58.02 -43.29 -44.79
CA SER A 2 -57.88 -42.27 -43.71
C SER A 2 -57.67 -42.87 -42.30
N THR A 3 -57.13 -44.09 -42.20
CA THR A 3 -56.88 -44.76 -40.91
C THR A 3 -55.41 -45.15 -40.70
N SER A 4 -54.60 -45.16 -41.76
CA SER A 4 -53.17 -45.51 -41.68
C SER A 4 -52.26 -44.36 -41.20
N LEU A 5 -52.70 -43.10 -41.29
CA LEU A 5 -51.86 -41.95 -40.89
C LEU A 5 -51.75 -41.76 -39.37
N LYS A 6 -52.75 -42.20 -38.59
CA LYS A 6 -52.81 -41.97 -37.14
C LYS A 6 -51.86 -42.87 -36.33
N LEU A 7 -51.41 -44.00 -36.88
CA LEU A 7 -50.52 -44.94 -36.19
C LEU A 7 -49.06 -44.49 -36.21
N CYS A 8 -48.62 -43.79 -37.27
CA CYS A 8 -47.23 -43.31 -37.37
C CYS A 8 -46.94 -42.17 -36.38
N ASP A 9 -47.90 -41.27 -36.17
CA ASP A 9 -47.73 -40.14 -35.24
C ASP A 9 -47.78 -40.59 -33.77
N ALA A 10 -48.62 -41.57 -33.45
CA ALA A 10 -48.65 -42.17 -32.12
C ALA A 10 -47.31 -42.84 -31.75
N TYR A 11 -46.67 -43.52 -32.72
CA TYR A 11 -45.37 -44.15 -32.49
C TYR A 11 -44.25 -43.10 -32.27
N LYS A 12 -44.24 -42.00 -33.03
CA LYS A 12 -43.29 -40.90 -32.83
C LYS A 12 -43.43 -40.26 -31.45
N ILE A 13 -44.67 -39.99 -31.01
CA ILE A 13 -44.95 -39.43 -29.68
C ILE A 13 -44.47 -40.38 -28.59
N PHE A 14 -44.75 -41.69 -28.72
CA PHE A 14 -44.30 -42.69 -27.75
C PHE A 14 -42.78 -42.77 -27.65
N THR A 15 -42.07 -42.63 -28.78
CA THR A 15 -40.60 -42.66 -28.82
C THR A 15 -39.99 -41.42 -28.15
N ILE A 16 -40.60 -40.25 -28.34
CA ILE A 16 -40.19 -38.99 -27.69
C ILE A 16 -40.42 -39.06 -26.18
N ILE A 17 -41.59 -39.53 -25.73
CA ILE A 17 -41.90 -39.70 -24.30
C ILE A 17 -40.92 -40.69 -23.65
N LYS A 18 -40.64 -41.82 -24.30
CA LYS A 18 -39.67 -42.81 -23.80
C LYS A 18 -38.26 -42.22 -23.66
N SER A 19 -37.82 -41.41 -24.63
CA SER A 19 -36.53 -40.72 -24.55
C SER A 19 -36.49 -39.65 -23.44
N LEU A 20 -37.60 -38.95 -23.20
CA LEU A 20 -37.68 -37.90 -22.18
C LEU A 20 -37.66 -38.52 -20.78
N VAL A 21 -38.47 -39.57 -20.58
CA VAL A 21 -38.51 -40.35 -19.33
C VAL A 21 -37.15 -40.97 -19.01
N HIS A 22 -36.45 -41.51 -20.02
CA HIS A 22 -35.10 -42.08 -19.81
C HIS A 22 -34.07 -41.03 -19.40
N LYS A 23 -34.13 -39.81 -19.95
CA LYS A 23 -33.23 -38.71 -19.59
C LYS A 23 -33.48 -38.24 -18.15
N HIS A 24 -34.74 -38.04 -17.78
CA HIS A 24 -35.09 -37.62 -16.41
C HIS A 24 -34.80 -38.71 -15.37
N LEU A 25 -35.04 -39.99 -15.70
CA LEU A 25 -34.71 -41.10 -14.80
C LEU A 25 -33.19 -41.21 -14.58
N LYS A 26 -32.37 -41.00 -15.61
CA LYS A 26 -30.90 -40.94 -15.47
C LYS A 26 -30.45 -39.76 -14.62
N ALA A 27 -31.00 -38.57 -14.84
CA ALA A 27 -30.68 -37.39 -14.03
C ALA A 27 -31.05 -37.60 -12.55
N PHE A 28 -32.23 -38.19 -12.30
CA PHE A 28 -32.67 -38.54 -10.95
C PHE A 28 -31.76 -39.57 -10.29
N LEU A 29 -31.36 -40.62 -11.01
CA LEU A 29 -30.40 -41.62 -10.52
C LEU A 29 -29.04 -41.00 -10.18
N ILE A 30 -28.53 -40.08 -11.01
CA ILE A 30 -27.26 -39.37 -10.74
C ILE A 30 -27.38 -38.54 -9.45
N VAL A 31 -28.48 -37.80 -9.27
CA VAL A 31 -28.73 -37.02 -8.05
C VAL A 31 -28.84 -37.92 -6.82
N CYS A 32 -29.55 -39.06 -6.91
CA CYS A 32 -29.63 -40.02 -5.81
C CYS A 32 -28.29 -40.65 -5.47
N VAL A 33 -27.45 -40.98 -6.46
CA VAL A 33 -26.10 -41.51 -6.22
C VAL A 33 -25.21 -40.45 -5.58
N LEU A 34 -25.23 -39.21 -6.08
CA LEU A 34 -24.49 -38.10 -5.45
C LEU A 34 -24.95 -37.88 -4.01
N PHE A 35 -26.25 -37.93 -3.75
CA PHE A 35 -26.81 -37.80 -2.40
C PHE A 35 -26.37 -38.95 -1.49
N LEU A 36 -26.44 -40.20 -1.95
CA LEU A 36 -25.97 -41.36 -1.19
C LEU A 36 -24.46 -41.34 -0.94
N VAL A 37 -23.66 -40.86 -1.92
CA VAL A 37 -22.22 -40.63 -1.74
C VAL A 37 -22.00 -39.56 -0.67
N THR A 38 -22.74 -38.45 -0.67
CA THR A 38 -22.63 -37.44 0.40
C THR A 38 -23.05 -37.93 1.78
N LEU A 39 -23.94 -38.92 1.87
CA LEU A 39 -24.34 -39.56 3.13
C LEU A 39 -23.29 -40.55 3.66
N HIS A 40 -22.46 -41.12 2.80
CA HIS A 40 -21.46 -42.13 3.15
C HIS A 40 -20.01 -41.63 3.09
N LEU A 41 -19.76 -40.44 2.55
CA LEU A 41 -18.49 -39.77 2.74
C LEU A 41 -18.30 -39.50 4.23
N PRO A 42 -17.18 -39.92 4.84
CA PRO A 42 -16.90 -39.63 6.23
C PRO A 42 -16.99 -38.12 6.42
N LYS A 43 -17.78 -37.69 7.42
CA LYS A 43 -17.88 -36.27 7.77
C LYS A 43 -16.47 -35.75 7.95
N VAL A 44 -16.12 -34.74 7.17
CA VAL A 44 -14.79 -34.17 7.16
C VAL A 44 -14.60 -33.41 8.47
N GLU A 45 -14.03 -34.06 9.48
CA GLU A 45 -13.86 -33.50 10.83
C GLU A 45 -12.90 -32.29 10.88
N TRP A 46 -12.22 -31.96 9.77
CA TRP A 46 -11.31 -30.80 9.70
C TRP A 46 -11.94 -29.50 9.19
N LEU A 47 -13.23 -29.47 8.85
CA LEU A 47 -13.93 -28.26 8.36
C LEU A 47 -14.83 -27.58 9.42
N CYS A 48 -14.89 -28.10 10.64
CA CYS A 48 -15.52 -27.44 11.78
C CYS A 48 -14.55 -27.43 12.97
N CYS A 49 -13.68 -26.42 13.03
CA CYS A 49 -13.11 -26.00 14.31
C CYS A 49 -14.24 -25.40 15.18
N LYS A 50 -15.07 -26.27 15.76
CA LYS A 50 -15.71 -25.95 17.04
C LYS A 50 -14.63 -26.09 18.09
N SER A 51 -14.16 -24.96 18.59
CA SER A 51 -13.41 -24.86 19.83
C SER A 51 -14.19 -25.58 20.93
N SER A 52 -13.80 -26.81 21.27
CA SER A 52 -14.32 -27.49 22.43
C SER A 52 -13.75 -26.83 23.68
N GLU A 53 -14.63 -26.15 24.42
CA GLU A 53 -14.50 -25.99 25.87
C GLU A 53 -14.26 -27.39 26.48
N HIS A 54 -13.02 -27.70 26.84
CA HIS A 54 -12.60 -28.64 27.89
C HIS A 54 -11.14 -29.06 27.64
N ASP A 55 -10.19 -28.18 27.94
CA ASP A 55 -8.93 -28.57 28.61
C ASP A 55 -8.14 -27.34 29.13
N HIS A 56 -8.81 -26.43 29.86
CA HIS A 56 -8.18 -25.17 30.30
C HIS A 56 -7.42 -25.22 31.63
N ASP A 57 -7.25 -26.39 32.25
CA ASP A 57 -6.75 -26.49 33.63
C ASP A 57 -5.28 -26.88 33.80
N LYS A 58 -4.46 -26.81 32.74
CA LYS A 58 -3.01 -27.12 32.84
C LYS A 58 -2.02 -26.06 32.42
N TYR A 59 -2.47 -24.90 31.98
CA TYR A 59 -1.61 -23.71 31.90
C TYR A 59 -1.92 -22.79 33.08
N LYS A 60 -1.17 -22.97 34.18
CA LYS A 60 -1.06 -21.97 35.22
C LYS A 60 -0.59 -20.66 34.59
N LYS A 61 -1.55 -19.79 34.33
CA LYS A 61 -1.43 -18.35 34.17
C LYS A 61 -0.41 -17.81 35.18
N THR A 62 0.74 -17.39 34.71
CA THR A 62 1.41 -16.24 35.32
C THR A 62 0.62 -15.02 34.86
N ASP A 63 -0.41 -14.65 35.63
CA ASP A 63 -1.07 -13.34 35.52
C ASP A 63 -0.04 -12.26 35.87
N LEU A 64 0.76 -11.88 34.88
CA LEU A 64 1.34 -10.55 34.82
C LEU A 64 0.28 -9.70 34.15
N SER A 65 -0.42 -8.88 34.94
CA SER A 65 -1.32 -7.87 34.37
C SER A 65 -0.54 -7.04 33.34
N PHE A 66 -1.21 -6.56 32.29
CA PHE A 66 -0.60 -5.68 31.29
C PHE A 66 0.07 -4.43 31.93
N GLN A 67 -0.42 -4.00 33.11
CA GLN A 67 0.21 -3.00 33.96
C GLN A 67 1.57 -3.45 34.53
N GLU A 68 1.73 -4.72 34.89
CA GLU A 68 2.96 -5.33 35.41
C GLU A 68 4.01 -5.54 34.30
N LEU A 69 3.57 -5.82 33.05
CA LEU A 69 4.45 -5.85 31.87
C LEU A 69 4.93 -4.44 31.48
N SER A 70 4.03 -3.44 31.54
CA SER A 70 4.38 -2.01 31.39
C SER A 70 5.30 -1.51 32.52
N ARG A 71 5.22 -2.09 33.72
CA ARG A 71 6.12 -1.78 34.85
C ARG A 71 7.52 -2.36 34.65
N LYS A 72 7.64 -3.54 34.02
CA LYS A 72 8.92 -4.21 33.73
C LYS A 72 9.62 -3.71 32.47
N LEU A 73 8.88 -3.16 31.51
CA LEU A 73 9.42 -2.52 30.30
C LEU A 73 9.86 -1.06 30.51
N ARG A 74 9.84 -0.55 31.76
CA ARG A 74 10.62 0.64 32.11
C ARG A 74 12.11 0.28 32.08
N VAL A 75 12.71 0.38 30.90
CA VAL A 75 14.16 0.54 30.75
C VAL A 75 14.56 1.73 31.61
N GLY A 76 15.53 1.50 32.51
CA GLY A 76 15.82 2.38 33.63
C GLY A 76 16.02 3.83 33.22
N GLU A 77 15.36 4.74 33.96
CA GLU A 77 15.81 6.13 34.01
C GLU A 77 17.26 6.14 34.50
N PRO A 78 18.20 6.78 33.78
CA PRO A 78 19.49 7.09 34.37
C PRO A 78 19.21 8.07 35.50
N THR A 79 19.53 7.66 36.74
CA THR A 79 19.56 8.56 37.89
C THR A 79 20.66 9.60 37.65
N SER A 80 20.35 10.69 36.97
CA SER A 80 21.22 11.86 36.91
C SER A 80 21.08 12.62 38.23
N ARG A 81 22.05 12.40 39.12
CA ARG A 81 22.41 13.37 40.17
C ARG A 81 22.90 14.65 39.48
N SER A 82 22.00 15.57 39.18
CA SER A 82 22.19 17.03 39.34
C SER A 82 20.93 17.73 38.87
N GLY A 83 20.41 18.60 39.73
CA GLY A 83 19.17 19.33 39.50
C GLY A 83 19.31 20.33 38.36
N HIS A 84 18.55 20.13 37.30
CA HIS A 84 17.97 21.22 36.52
C HIS A 84 16.60 20.78 36.02
N ILE A 85 15.55 21.37 36.60
CA ILE A 85 14.17 21.22 36.17
C ILE A 85 14.03 21.90 34.80
N VAL A 86 14.02 21.10 33.74
CA VAL A 86 13.51 21.55 32.44
C VAL A 86 12.01 21.24 32.43
N GLU A 87 11.18 22.28 32.36
CA GLU A 87 9.73 22.16 32.15
C GLU A 87 9.46 21.31 30.90
N LYS A 88 9.00 20.06 31.11
CA LYS A 88 8.42 19.24 30.04
C LYS A 88 7.10 19.90 29.64
N ARG A 89 7.08 20.54 28.47
CA ARG A 89 5.83 20.99 27.83
C ARG A 89 4.95 19.76 27.61
N ASN A 90 3.77 19.76 28.23
CA ASN A 90 2.72 18.77 28.01
C ASN A 90 2.33 18.75 26.53
N LEU A 91 2.78 17.74 25.79
CA LEU A 91 2.22 17.43 24.48
C LEU A 91 0.80 16.87 24.68
N PRO A 92 -0.19 17.22 23.84
CA PRO A 92 -1.55 16.72 23.98
C PRO A 92 -1.60 15.20 23.82
N ASP A 93 -2.37 14.53 24.69
CA ASP A 93 -2.44 13.08 24.86
C ASP A 93 -2.87 12.29 23.59
N GLU A 94 -3.48 12.98 22.62
CA GLU A 94 -3.80 12.44 21.28
C GLU A 94 -2.55 11.98 20.51
N GLN A 95 -1.41 12.61 20.73
CA GLN A 95 -0.19 12.15 20.08
C GLN A 95 0.28 10.86 20.74
N THR A 96 0.27 10.75 22.07
CA THR A 96 0.86 9.62 22.82
C THR A 96 0.41 8.23 22.36
N HIS A 97 -0.83 8.05 21.89
CA HIS A 97 -1.32 6.77 21.36
C HIS A 97 -0.81 6.44 19.94
N ILE A 98 -0.85 7.40 19.01
CA ILE A 98 -0.20 7.27 17.69
C ILE A 98 1.32 7.11 17.86
N LEU A 99 1.89 7.76 18.87
CA LEU A 99 3.32 7.69 19.17
C LEU A 99 3.73 6.33 19.79
N ARG A 100 2.82 5.63 20.48
CA ARG A 100 3.07 4.27 21.01
C ARG A 100 3.04 3.20 19.95
N MET A 101 2.29 3.40 18.87
CA MET A 101 2.20 2.41 17.79
C MET A 101 3.41 2.46 16.85
N PHE A 102 4.20 3.55 16.82
CA PHE A 102 5.27 3.73 15.83
C PHE A 102 6.54 4.43 16.36
N PRO A 103 7.32 3.80 17.25
CA PRO A 103 8.62 4.32 17.72
C PRO A 103 9.57 4.60 16.55
N ILE A 104 9.65 3.68 15.59
CA ILE A 104 10.52 3.77 14.41
C ILE A 104 10.19 5.02 13.57
N TYR A 105 8.90 5.30 13.31
CA TYR A 105 8.48 6.49 12.54
C TYR A 105 8.91 7.80 13.21
N LEU A 106 8.80 7.86 14.53
CA LEU A 106 9.13 9.05 15.29
C LEU A 106 10.58 9.20 15.59
N GLU A 107 11.33 8.11 15.74
CA GLU A 107 12.76 8.15 15.96
C GLU A 107 13.49 8.37 14.66
N ILE A 108 13.09 7.79 13.52
CA ILE A 108 13.58 8.24 12.21
C ILE A 108 13.36 9.75 12.09
N ARG A 109 12.17 10.24 12.43
CA ARG A 109 11.87 11.67 12.40
C ARG A 109 12.67 12.47 13.43
N ALA A 110 12.81 12.00 14.66
CA ALA A 110 13.44 12.70 15.77
C ALA A 110 14.96 12.66 15.69
N HIS A 111 15.56 11.59 15.18
CA HIS A 111 16.99 11.46 14.94
C HIS A 111 17.43 12.36 13.79
N ILE A 112 16.62 12.44 12.71
CA ILE A 112 16.78 13.45 11.65
C ILE A 112 16.73 14.89 12.23
N ILE A 113 15.90 15.12 13.25
CA ILE A 113 15.71 16.45 13.86
C ILE A 113 16.79 16.79 14.91
N ASN A 114 17.10 15.88 15.83
CA ASN A 114 17.88 16.14 17.05
C ASN A 114 19.40 15.98 16.87
N ASN A 115 19.88 15.22 15.90
CA ASN A 115 21.33 15.13 15.58
C ASN A 115 21.88 16.37 14.86
N THR A 116 21.15 17.49 14.86
CA THR A 116 21.65 18.77 14.37
C THR A 116 22.36 19.61 15.43
N THR A 117 22.33 19.25 16.72
CA THR A 117 22.73 20.19 17.78
C THR A 117 23.99 19.93 18.61
N THR A 118 24.62 18.74 18.71
CA THR A 118 25.78 18.63 19.64
C THR A 118 26.92 17.64 19.32
N ILE A 119 26.90 16.86 18.25
CA ILE A 119 28.04 16.00 17.86
C ILE A 119 28.30 16.16 16.36
N PRO A 120 29.56 16.31 15.89
CA PRO A 120 29.87 16.43 14.47
C PRO A 120 29.75 15.05 13.80
N VAL A 121 28.53 14.55 13.67
CA VAL A 121 28.21 13.45 12.76
C VAL A 121 28.15 14.05 11.34
N PRO A 122 28.76 13.42 10.32
CA PRO A 122 28.63 13.86 8.93
C PRO A 122 27.14 13.96 8.55
N ARG A 123 26.69 15.12 8.05
CA ARG A 123 25.29 15.35 7.67
C ARG A 123 24.93 14.57 6.39
N ILE A 124 24.46 13.34 6.57
CA ILE A 124 23.90 12.44 5.53
C ILE A 124 22.90 13.24 4.68
N SER A 125 23.07 13.24 3.35
CA SER A 125 22.03 13.77 2.46
C SER A 125 20.78 12.92 2.65
N GLN A 126 19.71 13.58 3.10
CA GLN A 126 18.48 12.92 3.51
C GLN A 126 17.99 11.98 2.41
N ALA A 127 17.65 10.74 2.80
CA ALA A 127 16.84 9.84 1.99
C ALA A 127 15.72 10.64 1.33
N LYS A 128 15.67 10.67 0.01
CA LYS A 128 14.71 11.50 -0.73
C LYS A 128 13.31 10.89 -0.78
N VAL A 129 12.99 10.00 0.17
CA VAL A 129 11.63 9.50 0.32
C VAL A 129 10.77 10.67 0.75
N ARG A 130 9.97 11.17 -0.19
CA ARG A 130 9.14 12.35 0.05
C ARG A 130 7.84 11.89 0.68
N LEU A 131 7.80 11.93 2.01
CA LEU A 131 6.55 11.80 2.74
C LEU A 131 5.89 13.17 2.82
N PHE A 132 4.68 13.26 2.30
CA PHE A 132 3.83 14.44 2.45
C PHE A 132 2.64 14.11 3.37
N THR A 133 2.17 15.14 4.07
CA THR A 133 0.88 15.12 4.75
C THR A 133 0.17 16.38 4.34
N LEU A 134 -0.94 16.25 3.63
CA LEU A 134 -1.76 17.39 3.24
C LEU A 134 -2.62 17.77 4.44
N LYS A 135 -2.28 18.90 5.06
CA LYS A 135 -3.05 19.45 6.17
C LYS A 135 -4.02 20.51 5.67
N ASN A 136 -5.30 20.30 5.94
CA ASN A 136 -6.28 21.35 5.77
C ASN A 136 -6.29 22.26 7.01
N HIS A 137 -5.64 23.42 6.91
CA HIS A 137 -5.56 24.38 8.03
C HIS A 137 -6.76 25.32 8.14
N ASN A 138 -7.69 25.32 7.17
CA ASN A 138 -8.75 26.33 7.08
C ASN A 138 -10.13 25.72 6.76
N PHE A 139 -10.73 25.04 7.74
CA PHE A 139 -12.07 24.45 7.61
C PHE A 139 -13.21 25.48 7.45
N LYS A 140 -12.95 26.79 7.65
CA LYS A 140 -13.98 27.85 7.60
C LYS A 140 -13.88 28.80 6.40
N ASN A 141 -12.75 28.84 5.69
CA ASN A 141 -12.56 29.66 4.49
C ASN A 141 -11.79 28.86 3.46
N PHE A 142 -12.49 28.28 2.48
CA PHE A 142 -11.95 27.43 1.40
C PHE A 142 -11.11 28.19 0.36
N ASN A 143 -10.26 29.12 0.79
CA ASN A 143 -9.17 29.62 -0.03
C ASN A 143 -7.98 28.66 0.10
N ARG A 144 -7.60 28.08 -1.05
CA ARG A 144 -6.67 26.97 -1.28
C ARG A 144 -5.23 27.23 -0.77
N PHE A 145 -5.03 27.31 0.53
CA PHE A 145 -3.70 27.30 1.14
C PHE A 145 -3.46 25.95 1.81
N TRP A 146 -2.92 25.01 1.03
CA TRP A 146 -2.33 23.79 1.56
C TRP A 146 -0.90 24.11 1.98
N GLU A 147 -0.60 24.00 3.27
CA GLU A 147 0.77 24.06 3.72
C GLU A 147 1.36 22.65 3.58
N ASN A 148 2.01 22.38 2.45
CA ASN A 148 3.03 21.34 2.41
C ASN A 148 4.08 21.75 3.43
N LYS A 149 3.99 21.19 4.64
CA LYS A 149 5.15 21.13 5.52
C LYS A 149 6.12 20.09 4.95
N GLU A 150 6.66 20.39 3.77
CA GLU A 150 8.05 20.05 3.50
C GLU A 150 8.77 20.64 4.71
N SER A 151 9.20 19.77 5.63
CA SER A 151 9.55 20.19 6.99
C SER A 151 10.41 21.47 6.90
N HIS A 152 10.07 22.52 7.67
CA HIS A 152 10.76 23.83 7.63
C HIS A 152 12.31 23.71 7.70
N LEU A 153 12.80 22.55 8.10
CA LEU A 153 14.18 22.05 7.99
C LEU A 153 14.78 22.17 6.58
N GLN A 154 14.11 21.79 5.48
CA GLN A 154 14.72 21.85 4.14
C GLN A 154 14.93 23.29 3.64
N ARG A 155 14.01 24.19 3.95
CA ARG A 155 14.09 25.61 3.54
C ARG A 155 15.16 26.37 4.33
N ASN A 156 15.30 26.09 5.62
CA ASN A 156 16.40 26.61 6.43
C ASN A 156 17.73 25.93 6.07
N HIS A 157 17.73 24.68 5.61
CA HIS A 157 18.92 23.97 5.13
C HIS A 157 19.51 24.59 3.87
N ARG A 158 18.69 24.93 2.85
CA ARG A 158 19.21 25.58 1.63
C ARG A 158 19.89 26.91 1.92
N ASN A 159 19.31 27.72 2.82
CA ASN A 159 19.89 29.00 3.22
C ASN A 159 21.15 28.84 4.10
N SER A 160 21.29 27.70 4.82
CA SER A 160 22.48 27.37 5.63
C SER A 160 23.61 26.71 4.82
N GLN A 161 23.28 25.90 3.82
CA GLN A 161 24.22 25.25 2.90
C GLN A 161 24.98 26.28 2.06
N GLN A 162 24.31 27.36 1.63
CA GLN A 162 24.95 28.43 0.85
C GLN A 162 26.02 29.20 1.63
N LYS A 163 26.02 29.13 2.98
CA LYS A 163 26.96 29.86 3.83
C LYS A 163 28.14 29.03 4.36
N THR A 164 28.12 27.70 4.30
CA THR A 164 29.12 26.88 5.02
C THR A 164 30.05 26.06 4.15
N GLY A 165 29.85 25.98 2.83
CA GLY A 165 30.74 25.22 1.94
C GLY A 165 30.89 23.73 2.30
N LYS A 166 30.05 23.21 3.20
CA LYS A 166 30.11 21.82 3.65
C LYS A 166 29.60 20.94 2.51
N LYS A 167 30.47 20.04 2.05
CA LYS A 167 30.12 18.97 1.10
C LYS A 167 28.92 18.19 1.64
N GLU A 168 27.92 17.98 0.80
CA GLU A 168 26.82 17.07 1.12
C GLU A 168 27.39 15.66 1.32
N VAL A 169 27.04 15.01 2.42
CA VAL A 169 27.41 13.62 2.63
C VAL A 169 26.50 12.76 1.72
N PRO A 170 27.04 11.77 1.02
CA PRO A 170 26.24 10.89 0.17
C PRO A 170 25.06 10.26 0.91
N TYR A 171 23.97 10.02 0.18
CA TYR A 171 22.82 9.26 0.69
C TYR A 171 23.27 7.80 0.85
N ASP A 172 23.15 7.29 2.07
CA ASP A 172 23.54 5.93 2.44
C ASP A 172 22.37 5.24 3.16
N PRO A 173 21.55 4.45 2.44
CA PRO A 173 20.44 3.71 3.05
C PRO A 173 20.94 2.62 4.02
N GLY A 174 22.17 2.11 3.86
CA GLY A 174 22.77 1.14 4.76
C GLY A 174 22.98 1.74 6.14
N ALA A 175 23.67 2.88 6.21
CA ALA A 175 23.90 3.59 7.47
C ALA A 175 22.60 3.99 8.18
N ILE A 176 21.53 4.33 7.43
CA ILE A 176 20.22 4.64 8.01
C ILE A 176 19.58 3.38 8.62
N LEU A 177 19.63 2.25 7.91
CA LEU A 177 19.08 0.99 8.42
C LEU A 177 19.84 0.50 9.65
N ASP A 178 21.18 0.53 9.59
CA ASP A 178 22.03 0.08 10.69
C ASP A 178 21.74 0.92 11.97
N LEU A 179 21.53 2.24 11.84
CA LEU A 179 21.10 3.09 12.96
C LEU A 179 19.73 2.72 13.55
N ILE A 180 18.78 2.26 12.73
CA ILE A 180 17.46 1.85 13.22
C ILE A 180 17.54 0.47 13.89
N GLU A 181 18.38 -0.42 13.35
CA GLU A 181 18.61 -1.77 13.90
C GLU A 181 19.31 -1.77 15.25
N GLU A 182 20.19 -0.80 15.53
CA GLU A 182 20.86 -0.67 16.82
C GLU A 182 19.88 -0.46 17.99
N ASP A 183 18.77 0.24 17.74
CA ASP A 183 17.81 0.64 18.77
C ASP A 183 16.54 -0.24 18.79
N HIS A 184 16.23 -0.98 17.71
CA HIS A 184 14.93 -1.66 17.55
C HIS A 184 15.00 -3.00 16.82
N VAL A 185 14.03 -3.87 17.14
CA VAL A 185 13.70 -5.02 16.29
C VAL A 185 12.89 -4.53 15.11
N LEU A 186 13.52 -4.45 13.95
CA LEU A 186 12.85 -4.06 12.71
C LEU A 186 11.75 -5.06 12.31
N PRO A 187 10.66 -4.58 11.69
CA PRO A 187 9.70 -5.44 11.00
C PRO A 187 10.38 -6.35 9.97
N GLU A 188 9.82 -7.53 9.81
CA GLU A 188 10.31 -8.50 8.83
C GLU A 188 10.11 -7.98 7.40
N CYS A 189 11.13 -8.10 6.56
CA CYS A 189 11.05 -7.80 5.13
C CYS A 189 11.31 -9.06 4.30
N ILE A 190 10.32 -9.46 3.52
CA ILE A 190 10.32 -10.70 2.74
C ILE A 190 10.48 -10.42 1.24
N THR A 191 10.85 -11.43 0.46
CA THR A 191 10.93 -11.30 -1.00
C THR A 191 9.57 -11.43 -1.65
N LEU A 192 9.15 -10.42 -2.43
CA LEU A 192 8.00 -10.48 -3.32
C LEU A 192 8.25 -11.46 -4.47
N ARG A 193 7.30 -12.36 -4.68
CA ARG A 193 7.27 -13.37 -5.74
C ARG A 193 6.23 -12.97 -6.78
N PHE A 194 6.72 -12.45 -7.90
CA PHE A 194 5.88 -12.16 -9.07
C PHE A 194 5.81 -13.39 -9.97
N ARG A 195 4.69 -13.56 -10.69
CA ARG A 195 4.55 -14.61 -11.72
C ARG A 195 5.68 -14.56 -12.74
N ARG A 196 6.11 -13.34 -13.09
CA ARG A 196 7.28 -13.06 -13.91
C ARG A 196 8.36 -12.43 -13.02
N PRO A 197 9.35 -13.22 -12.57
CA PRO A 197 10.36 -12.75 -11.63
C PRO A 197 11.10 -11.52 -12.14
N LEU A 198 11.30 -10.55 -11.25
CA LEU A 198 12.08 -9.35 -11.51
C LEU A 198 13.44 -9.45 -10.82
N GLN A 199 14.47 -8.93 -11.48
CA GLN A 199 15.83 -8.86 -10.95
C GLN A 199 16.25 -7.40 -10.81
N PRO A 200 16.86 -6.98 -9.67
CA PRO A 200 16.96 -7.72 -8.41
C PRO A 200 15.61 -8.14 -7.80
N PRO A 201 15.56 -9.15 -6.91
CA PRO A 201 14.36 -9.48 -6.17
C PRO A 201 13.88 -8.27 -5.34
N THR A 202 12.57 -8.05 -5.30
CA THR A 202 11.98 -6.92 -4.55
C THR A 202 11.62 -7.36 -3.14
N LYS A 203 11.91 -6.53 -2.15
CA LYS A 203 11.56 -6.78 -0.75
C LYS A 203 10.31 -5.97 -0.34
N VAL A 204 9.41 -6.56 0.42
CA VAL A 204 8.28 -5.88 1.09
C VAL A 204 8.39 -6.12 2.59
N CYS A 205 8.08 -5.11 3.40
CA CYS A 205 8.08 -5.23 4.85
C CYS A 205 6.64 -5.39 5.35
N VAL A 206 6.45 -6.26 6.33
CA VAL A 206 5.12 -6.75 6.74
C VAL A 206 4.88 -6.51 8.24
N HIS A 207 3.62 -6.26 8.60
CA HIS A 207 3.19 -6.17 10.01
C HIS A 207 3.35 -7.51 10.69
N SER A 208 3.45 -7.54 12.03
CA SER A 208 3.55 -8.82 12.73
C SER A 208 2.31 -9.69 12.50
N ARG A 209 2.44 -11.03 12.66
CA ARG A 209 1.31 -11.97 12.48
C ARG A 209 0.12 -11.70 13.40
N ARG A 210 0.32 -10.94 14.48
CA ARG A 210 -0.72 -10.56 15.44
C ARG A 210 -1.49 -9.32 15.02
N GLU A 211 -0.85 -8.43 14.28
CA GLU A 211 -1.42 -7.16 13.84
C GLU A 211 -2.18 -7.33 12.52
N ASP A 212 -1.64 -8.12 11.61
CA ASP A 212 -2.26 -8.40 10.32
C ASP A 212 -2.06 -9.88 9.96
N ASN A 213 -3.15 -10.63 10.10
CA ASN A 213 -3.17 -12.04 9.82
C ASN A 213 -3.69 -12.37 8.40
N VAL A 214 -4.04 -11.36 7.61
CA VAL A 214 -4.58 -11.50 6.25
C VAL A 214 -3.46 -11.25 5.25
N ILE A 215 -3.09 -9.99 5.04
CA ILE A 215 -2.17 -9.60 3.96
C ILE A 215 -0.75 -9.96 4.33
N SER A 216 -0.29 -9.54 5.51
CA SER A 216 1.06 -9.78 5.98
C SER A 216 1.36 -11.27 6.18
N ASN A 217 0.38 -12.10 6.57
CA ASN A 217 0.56 -13.54 6.62
C ASN A 217 0.62 -14.18 5.24
N GLN A 218 -0.28 -13.82 4.34
CA GLN A 218 -0.26 -14.33 2.96
C GLN A 218 1.07 -13.98 2.27
N LEU A 219 1.56 -12.76 2.49
CA LEU A 219 2.87 -12.33 2.05
C LEU A 219 3.97 -13.22 2.63
N ARG A 220 4.02 -13.46 3.95
CA ARG A 220 5.04 -14.35 4.54
C ARG A 220 5.02 -15.76 3.96
N ASP A 221 3.83 -16.33 3.83
CA ASP A 221 3.67 -17.74 3.52
C ASP A 221 3.89 -18.02 2.02
N PHE A 222 3.50 -17.09 1.14
CA PHE A 222 3.53 -17.29 -0.32
C PHE A 222 4.44 -16.31 -1.06
N GLY A 223 4.86 -15.22 -0.44
CA GLY A 223 5.63 -14.14 -1.05
C GLY A 223 4.81 -13.28 -2.02
N ASN A 224 3.49 -13.43 -2.10
CA ASN A 224 2.66 -12.68 -3.04
C ASN A 224 1.31 -12.28 -2.43
N TRP A 225 0.69 -11.27 -3.03
CA TRP A 225 -0.65 -10.81 -2.77
C TRP A 225 -1.30 -10.55 -4.12
N GLU A 226 -2.49 -11.10 -4.38
CA GLU A 226 -3.22 -10.94 -5.65
C GLU A 226 -2.35 -11.14 -6.92
N PRO A 227 -1.68 -12.30 -7.07
CA PRO A 227 -0.67 -12.50 -8.10
C PRO A 227 -1.20 -12.27 -9.53
N ASP A 228 -2.49 -12.49 -9.76
CA ASP A 228 -3.14 -12.29 -11.05
C ASP A 228 -3.25 -10.81 -11.41
N LEU A 229 -3.65 -9.98 -10.45
CA LEU A 229 -3.78 -8.53 -10.63
C LEU A 229 -2.41 -7.87 -10.78
N LEU A 230 -1.41 -8.32 -10.00
CA LEU A 230 -0.02 -7.88 -10.15
C LEU A 230 0.53 -8.21 -11.54
N ASP A 231 0.24 -9.39 -12.09
CA ASP A 231 0.69 -9.77 -13.42
C ASP A 231 0.04 -8.95 -14.53
N GLN A 232 -1.24 -8.62 -14.38
CA GLN A 232 -1.94 -7.68 -15.28
C GLN A 232 -1.32 -6.27 -15.20
N MET A 233 -1.08 -5.75 -14.00
CA MET A 233 -0.41 -4.45 -13.84
C MET A 233 1.01 -4.47 -14.42
N GLN A 234 1.79 -5.51 -14.15
CA GLN A 234 3.14 -5.69 -14.72
C GLN A 234 3.08 -5.68 -16.25
N THR A 235 2.13 -6.41 -16.85
CA THR A 235 1.91 -6.42 -18.30
C THR A 235 1.69 -5.01 -18.83
N PHE A 236 0.78 -4.24 -18.22
CA PHE A 236 0.51 -2.88 -18.64
C PHE A 236 1.74 -1.97 -18.54
N LEU A 237 2.43 -2.00 -17.39
CA LEU A 237 3.58 -1.12 -17.12
C LEU A 237 4.78 -1.44 -18.01
N GLU A 238 4.98 -2.69 -18.41
CA GLU A 238 6.01 -3.10 -19.38
C GLU A 238 5.67 -2.61 -20.79
N HIS A 239 4.43 -2.74 -21.23
CA HIS A 239 3.99 -2.27 -22.55
C HIS A 239 3.88 -0.75 -22.65
N SER A 240 3.71 -0.07 -21.51
CA SER A 240 3.55 1.38 -21.42
C SER A 240 4.73 2.01 -20.67
N PRO A 241 5.92 2.14 -21.28
CA PRO A 241 7.11 2.64 -20.58
C PRO A 241 7.02 4.10 -20.12
N LYS A 242 6.10 4.88 -20.72
CA LYS A 242 5.80 6.25 -20.32
C LYS A 242 4.59 6.31 -19.38
N SER A 243 4.53 5.40 -18.42
CA SER A 243 3.48 5.32 -17.41
C SER A 243 4.00 5.56 -15.99
N GLN A 244 3.07 5.80 -15.08
CA GLN A 244 3.28 5.88 -13.64
C GLN A 244 2.11 5.18 -12.91
N LEU A 245 2.34 4.83 -11.65
CA LEU A 245 1.31 4.29 -10.77
C LEU A 245 0.79 5.37 -9.83
N VAL A 246 -0.51 5.43 -9.64
CA VAL A 246 -1.15 6.08 -8.50
C VAL A 246 -1.84 4.97 -7.71
N ASP A 247 -1.39 4.76 -6.48
CA ASP A 247 -1.74 3.63 -5.62
C ASP A 247 -2.51 4.16 -4.41
N LEU A 248 -3.85 4.07 -4.45
CA LEU A 248 -4.72 4.49 -3.36
C LEU A 248 -5.05 3.28 -2.47
N GLY A 249 -4.77 3.41 -1.18
CA GLY A 249 -4.77 2.27 -0.25
C GLY A 249 -3.57 1.39 -0.53
N CYS A 250 -2.37 1.97 -0.51
CA CYS A 250 -1.15 1.25 -0.90
C CYS A 250 -0.75 0.16 0.11
N ASN A 251 -1.27 0.23 1.34
CA ASN A 251 -1.03 -0.73 2.41
C ASN A 251 0.49 -0.94 2.62
N THR A 252 0.96 -2.19 2.73
CA THR A 252 2.39 -2.54 2.84
C THR A 252 3.19 -2.23 1.57
N GLY A 253 2.53 -1.84 0.47
CA GLY A 253 3.17 -1.33 -0.73
C GLY A 253 3.43 -2.36 -1.83
N VAL A 254 2.72 -3.49 -1.87
CA VAL A 254 2.97 -4.55 -2.88
C VAL A 254 2.92 -4.02 -4.31
N TYR A 255 1.86 -3.28 -4.67
CA TYR A 255 1.69 -2.66 -5.98
C TYR A 255 2.71 -1.55 -6.21
N THR A 256 2.87 -0.66 -5.22
CA THR A 256 3.87 0.40 -5.21
C THR A 256 5.28 -0.10 -5.52
N LEU A 257 5.74 -1.16 -4.85
CA LEU A 257 7.08 -1.71 -4.98
C LEU A 257 7.28 -2.41 -6.33
N LEU A 258 6.25 -3.08 -6.88
CA LEU A 258 6.29 -3.63 -8.24
C LEU A 258 6.48 -2.53 -9.29
N ALA A 259 5.68 -1.46 -9.23
CA ALA A 259 5.81 -0.35 -10.18
C ALA A 259 7.19 0.33 -10.08
N ALA A 260 7.69 0.56 -8.86
CA ALA A 260 9.02 1.11 -8.65
C ALA A 260 10.13 0.19 -9.18
N ARG A 261 10.01 -1.13 -8.98
CA ARG A 261 10.95 -2.13 -9.56
C ARG A 261 11.01 -2.06 -11.08
N LEU A 262 9.88 -1.77 -11.74
CA LEU A 262 9.80 -1.57 -13.19
C LEU A 262 10.28 -0.17 -13.64
N GLY A 263 10.87 0.62 -12.73
CA GLY A 263 11.37 1.97 -13.01
C GLY A 263 10.26 2.99 -13.21
N ARG A 264 9.05 2.73 -12.70
CA ARG A 264 7.89 3.63 -12.85
C ARG A 264 7.79 4.56 -11.66
N PRO A 265 7.51 5.87 -11.87
CA PRO A 265 7.18 6.77 -10.78
C PRO A 265 5.89 6.31 -10.08
N VAL A 266 5.81 6.52 -8.78
CA VAL A 266 4.66 6.12 -7.96
C VAL A 266 4.23 7.24 -7.03
N LEU A 267 2.93 7.51 -6.99
CA LEU A 267 2.27 8.22 -5.89
C LEU A 267 1.51 7.19 -5.06
N ALA A 268 2.01 6.88 -3.86
CA ALA A 268 1.41 5.92 -2.93
C ALA A 268 0.66 6.68 -1.82
N VAL A 269 -0.60 6.36 -1.60
CA VAL A 269 -1.46 7.04 -0.63
C VAL A 269 -2.06 6.03 0.33
N ASP A 270 -1.94 6.29 1.63
CA ASP A 270 -2.57 5.48 2.66
C ASP A 270 -2.98 6.35 3.85
N ALA A 271 -4.09 5.95 4.48
CA ALA A 271 -4.63 6.63 5.63
C ALA A 271 -3.99 6.16 6.95
N LEU A 272 -3.38 4.97 6.97
CA LEU A 272 -2.77 4.38 8.14
C LEU A 272 -1.26 4.65 8.15
N PRO A 273 -0.72 5.38 9.16
CA PRO A 273 0.71 5.64 9.28
C PRO A 273 1.57 4.37 9.30
N ALA A 274 1.03 3.28 9.86
CA ALA A 274 1.68 1.98 9.98
C ALA A 274 2.11 1.42 8.62
N ASN A 275 1.19 1.45 7.66
CA ASN A 275 1.37 0.98 6.30
C ASN A 275 2.47 1.78 5.59
N LEU A 276 2.43 3.11 5.74
CA LEU A 276 3.46 3.99 5.16
C LEU A 276 4.84 3.81 5.80
N ALA A 277 4.91 3.51 7.10
CA ALA A 277 6.18 3.23 7.76
C ALA A 277 6.81 1.93 7.22
N LEU A 278 6.02 0.88 7.00
CA LEU A 278 6.51 -0.35 6.37
C LEU A 278 6.93 -0.13 4.92
N LEU A 279 6.17 0.64 4.16
CA LEU A 279 6.55 1.02 2.79
C LEU A 279 7.88 1.78 2.79
N GLN A 280 8.08 2.73 3.71
CA GLN A 280 9.34 3.45 3.83
C GLN A 280 10.52 2.54 4.16
N LEU A 281 10.33 1.59 5.08
CA LEU A 281 11.35 0.59 5.40
C LEU A 281 11.67 -0.26 4.16
N ALA A 282 10.64 -0.72 3.44
CA ALA A 282 10.83 -1.48 2.21
C ALA A 282 11.59 -0.69 1.14
N VAL A 283 11.32 0.62 1.00
CA VAL A 283 12.08 1.49 0.10
C VAL A 283 13.57 1.53 0.47
N LEU A 284 13.90 1.72 1.75
CA LEU A 284 15.29 1.73 2.22
C LEU A 284 15.97 0.37 1.98
N THR A 285 15.28 -0.73 2.28
CA THR A 285 15.79 -2.10 2.04
C THR A 285 16.09 -2.34 0.56
N ASN A 286 15.21 -1.93 -0.35
CA ASN A 286 15.42 -2.11 -1.79
C ASN A 286 16.49 -1.16 -2.34
N ASP A 287 16.59 0.07 -1.84
CA ASP A 287 17.67 1.01 -2.20
C ASP A 287 19.04 0.45 -1.82
N ARG A 288 19.18 -0.07 -0.59
CA ARG A 288 20.41 -0.73 -0.11
C ARG A 288 20.79 -1.87 -1.05
N ALA A 289 19.86 -2.78 -1.34
CA ALA A 289 20.10 -3.90 -2.25
C ALA A 289 20.48 -3.46 -3.67
N ALA A 290 19.87 -2.38 -4.18
CA ALA A 290 20.18 -1.84 -5.51
C ALA A 290 21.60 -1.24 -5.57
N LEU A 291 22.08 -0.63 -4.48
CA LEU A 291 23.44 -0.10 -4.37
C LEU A 291 24.48 -1.20 -4.18
N GLU A 292 24.17 -2.22 -3.37
CA GLU A 292 25.05 -3.38 -3.15
C GLU A 292 25.25 -4.23 -4.42
N GLN A 293 24.23 -4.29 -5.30
CA GLN A 293 24.31 -4.97 -6.61
C GLN A 293 24.84 -4.08 -7.73
N GLY A 294 25.11 -2.80 -7.45
CA GLY A 294 25.86 -1.96 -8.38
C GLY A 294 27.23 -2.60 -8.67
N PRO A 295 27.90 -2.23 -9.78
CA PRO A 295 29.17 -2.80 -10.15
C PRO A 295 30.24 -2.37 -9.13
N ALA A 296 30.35 -3.12 -8.02
CA ALA A 296 31.46 -3.02 -7.09
C ALA A 296 32.78 -3.38 -7.79
N ASP A 297 32.69 -4.26 -8.81
CA ASP A 297 33.81 -4.70 -9.64
C ASP A 297 34.37 -3.57 -10.52
N ASP A 298 33.53 -2.63 -11.00
CA ASP A 298 34.03 -1.53 -11.85
C ASP A 298 34.89 -0.54 -11.06
N LEU A 299 34.66 -0.36 -9.76
CA LEU A 299 35.50 0.56 -8.98
C LEU A 299 36.87 -0.05 -8.70
N GLU A 300 36.94 -1.34 -8.40
CA GLU A 300 38.21 -2.06 -8.22
C GLU A 300 38.95 -2.20 -9.55
N ASP A 301 38.26 -2.48 -10.66
CA ASP A 301 38.84 -2.50 -12.02
C ASP A 301 39.29 -1.10 -12.45
N LEU A 302 38.52 -0.04 -12.13
CA LEU A 302 38.92 1.34 -12.38
C LEU A 302 40.14 1.71 -11.53
N LEU A 303 40.20 1.31 -10.26
CA LEU A 303 41.35 1.56 -9.38
C LEU A 303 42.59 0.76 -9.82
N GLN A 304 42.44 -0.49 -10.23
CA GLN A 304 43.52 -1.30 -10.82
C GLN A 304 44.00 -0.74 -12.16
N PHE A 305 43.08 -0.27 -13.01
CA PHE A 305 43.41 0.41 -14.27
C PHE A 305 44.14 1.74 -14.02
N LEU A 306 43.69 2.54 -13.05
CA LEU A 306 44.34 3.78 -12.62
C LEU A 306 45.73 3.53 -12.02
N ALA A 307 45.92 2.44 -11.27
CA ALA A 307 47.21 2.05 -10.74
C ALA A 307 48.19 1.63 -11.87
N LYS A 308 47.70 1.01 -12.94
CA LYS A 308 48.50 0.53 -14.07
C LYS A 308 48.91 1.63 -15.07
N THR A 309 48.23 2.77 -15.06
CA THR A 309 48.34 3.81 -16.12
C THR A 309 49.20 5.02 -15.76
N ARG A 310 50.06 4.93 -14.74
CA ARG A 310 50.84 6.05 -14.18
C ARG A 310 51.95 6.67 -15.08
N ASN A 311 52.10 6.26 -16.35
CA ASN A 311 53.29 6.59 -17.18
C ASN A 311 53.07 7.30 -18.53
N ASP A 312 51.88 7.78 -18.92
CA ASP A 312 51.71 8.47 -20.23
C ASP A 312 50.60 9.52 -20.22
N ASP A 313 50.93 10.81 -20.33
CA ASP A 313 50.04 11.90 -19.88
C ASP A 313 49.23 12.65 -20.97
N ALA A 314 49.50 12.49 -22.27
CA ALA A 314 48.86 13.35 -23.28
C ALA A 314 47.75 12.66 -24.12
N ALA A 315 47.85 11.36 -24.41
CA ALA A 315 46.82 10.64 -25.20
C ALA A 315 45.55 10.29 -24.38
N LYS A 316 45.64 10.32 -23.04
CA LYS A 316 44.62 9.79 -22.12
C LYS A 316 43.39 10.67 -21.91
N PHE A 317 43.45 11.97 -22.21
CA PHE A 317 42.29 12.85 -21.98
C PHE A 317 41.16 12.63 -23.01
N ARG A 318 41.49 12.15 -24.22
CA ARG A 318 40.50 11.83 -25.27
C ARG A 318 39.80 10.48 -25.06
N ILE A 319 40.48 9.48 -24.51
CA ILE A 319 39.87 8.18 -24.16
C ILE A 319 38.90 8.37 -22.96
N ARG A 320 39.27 9.20 -21.98
CA ARG A 320 38.43 9.51 -20.80
C ARG A 320 37.05 10.08 -21.14
N ALA A 321 36.93 10.94 -22.16
CA ALA A 321 35.63 11.50 -22.54
C ALA A 321 34.72 10.45 -23.20
N HIS A 322 35.30 9.48 -23.92
CA HIS A 322 34.54 8.46 -24.63
C HIS A 322 34.23 7.24 -23.76
N GLU A 323 35.00 6.99 -22.71
CA GLU A 323 34.72 5.95 -21.69
C GLU A 323 33.81 6.46 -20.57
N ALA A 324 33.82 7.77 -20.25
CA ALA A 324 32.85 8.36 -19.32
C ALA A 324 31.41 8.34 -19.88
N GLU A 325 31.22 8.25 -21.20
CA GLU A 325 29.91 7.96 -21.81
C GLU A 325 29.49 6.48 -21.69
N LYS A 326 30.39 5.59 -21.27
CA LYS A 326 30.14 4.15 -21.11
C LYS A 326 29.96 3.71 -19.66
N THR A 327 30.07 4.60 -18.68
CA THR A 327 29.77 4.22 -17.30
C THR A 327 28.34 3.69 -17.23
N PRO A 328 28.13 2.47 -16.71
CA PRO A 328 26.79 1.90 -16.63
C PRO A 328 25.87 2.87 -15.89
N PRO A 329 24.63 3.04 -16.36
CA PRO A 329 23.70 3.95 -15.72
C PRO A 329 23.57 3.56 -14.24
N ARG A 330 23.76 4.54 -13.35
CA ARG A 330 23.54 4.37 -11.92
C ARG A 330 22.18 3.68 -11.69
N PRO A 331 22.08 2.68 -10.80
CA PRO A 331 20.80 2.05 -10.50
C PRO A 331 19.79 3.09 -10.04
N VAL A 332 18.59 3.03 -10.60
CA VAL A 332 17.48 3.88 -10.20
C VAL A 332 17.00 3.42 -8.82
N LEU A 333 16.91 4.36 -7.89
CA LEU A 333 16.53 4.05 -6.51
C LEU A 333 15.01 4.15 -6.33
N PHE A 334 14.46 3.32 -5.45
CA PHE A 334 13.05 3.34 -5.07
C PHE A 334 12.68 4.69 -4.44
N SER A 335 13.57 5.26 -3.62
CA SER A 335 13.39 6.59 -3.02
C SER A 335 13.33 7.74 -4.04
N GLU A 336 13.81 7.53 -5.27
CA GLU A 336 13.70 8.51 -6.37
C GLU A 336 12.38 8.40 -7.13
N LEU A 337 11.72 7.23 -7.05
CA LEU A 337 10.52 6.90 -7.79
C LEU A 337 9.24 7.06 -6.96
N ILE A 338 9.30 6.77 -5.66
CA ILE A 338 8.13 6.70 -4.79
C ILE A 338 7.94 8.02 -4.01
N THR A 339 6.75 8.58 -4.13
CA THR A 339 6.23 9.64 -3.26
C THR A 339 5.11 9.05 -2.41
N SER A 340 5.20 9.14 -1.09
CA SER A 340 4.16 8.65 -0.18
C SER A 340 3.35 9.80 0.42
N LEU A 341 2.05 9.59 0.57
CA LEU A 341 1.12 10.56 1.13
C LEU A 341 0.28 9.95 2.26
N HIS A 342 0.35 10.57 3.43
CA HIS A 342 -0.43 10.17 4.60
C HIS A 342 -1.74 10.95 4.68
N ASN A 343 -2.74 10.47 3.96
CA ASN A 343 -4.07 11.04 3.90
C ASN A 343 -5.08 9.95 3.53
N ALA A 344 -6.31 10.09 4.02
CA ALA A 344 -7.42 9.39 3.37
C ALA A 344 -7.77 10.11 2.06
N VAL A 345 -8.23 9.37 1.06
CA VAL A 345 -8.81 9.96 -0.15
C VAL A 345 -10.32 9.81 -0.07
N TYR A 346 -11.06 10.91 -0.23
CA TYR A 346 -12.50 10.94 -0.03
C TYR A 346 -13.16 12.12 -0.78
N SER A 347 -14.49 12.11 -0.86
CA SER A 347 -15.29 13.21 -1.47
C SER A 347 -15.16 14.57 -0.75
N LYS A 348 -14.76 14.54 0.53
CA LYS A 348 -14.79 15.70 1.43
C LYS A 348 -13.40 15.97 2.01
N ARG A 349 -13.07 17.24 2.17
CA ARG A 349 -11.80 17.72 2.75
C ARG A 349 -11.91 17.92 4.26
N ILE A 350 -12.27 16.85 4.97
CA ILE A 350 -12.56 16.86 6.41
C ILE A 350 -11.63 15.91 7.15
N ARG A 351 -11.62 15.99 8.49
CA ARG A 351 -11.00 14.93 9.29
C ARG A 351 -11.95 13.75 9.40
N MET A 352 -11.39 12.55 9.29
CA MET A 352 -12.10 11.29 9.32
C MET A 352 -11.41 10.32 10.27
N PHE A 353 -12.16 9.32 10.74
CA PHE A 353 -11.58 8.20 11.48
C PHE A 353 -11.25 7.08 10.50
N VAL A 354 -10.08 6.50 10.66
CA VAL A 354 -9.78 5.15 10.19
C VAL A 354 -10.14 4.21 11.33
N ASP A 355 -11.12 3.33 11.10
CA ASP A 355 -11.62 2.38 12.09
C ASP A 355 -10.74 1.13 12.03
N ILE A 356 -9.93 0.90 13.07
CA ILE A 356 -9.16 -0.33 13.23
C ILE A 356 -10.08 -1.38 13.81
N THR A 357 -10.54 -2.33 13.02
CA THR A 357 -11.35 -3.43 13.56
C THR A 357 -10.53 -4.22 14.60
N ASP A 358 -11.21 -4.82 15.57
CA ASP A 358 -10.54 -5.74 16.52
C ASP A 358 -10.00 -7.00 15.83
N GLU A 359 -10.46 -7.27 14.60
CA GLU A 359 -9.89 -8.30 13.76
C GLU A 359 -8.51 -7.88 13.24
N PRO A 360 -7.51 -8.78 13.25
CA PRO A 360 -6.16 -8.52 12.77
C PRO A 360 -6.11 -8.41 11.24
N ASN A 361 -6.70 -7.35 10.69
CA ASN A 361 -6.72 -7.03 9.27
C ASN A 361 -6.44 -5.53 9.08
N LEU A 362 -5.17 -5.12 9.22
CA LEU A 362 -4.76 -3.73 8.99
C LEU A 362 -4.88 -3.30 7.51
N GLY A 363 -5.23 -4.21 6.60
CA GLY A 363 -5.58 -3.87 5.23
C GLY A 363 -7.02 -3.43 5.04
N GLY A 364 -7.96 -4.11 5.72
CA GLY A 364 -9.41 -3.97 5.61
C GLY A 364 -10.03 -2.73 6.25
N MET A 365 -9.33 -1.61 6.21
CA MET A 365 -9.56 -0.47 7.09
C MET A 365 -10.46 0.59 6.45
N GLU A 366 -11.69 0.70 6.95
CA GLU A 366 -12.66 1.68 6.45
C GLU A 366 -12.41 3.09 7.03
N VAL A 367 -12.57 4.09 6.17
CA VAL A 367 -12.55 5.51 6.57
C VAL A 367 -13.97 6.02 6.78
N LYS A 368 -14.29 6.46 8.00
CA LYS A 368 -15.62 6.95 8.41
C LYS A 368 -15.62 8.44 8.71
N GLU A 369 -16.69 9.13 8.29
CA GLU A 369 -16.89 10.53 8.64
C GLU A 369 -17.06 10.72 10.16
N LEU A 370 -16.56 11.83 10.69
CA LEU A 370 -16.81 12.21 12.08
C LEU A 370 -18.31 12.46 12.32
N PRO A 371 -18.94 11.81 13.31
CA PRO A 371 -20.30 12.17 13.72
C PRO A 371 -20.40 13.67 14.02
N PHE A 372 -21.53 14.29 13.68
CA PHE A 372 -21.73 15.75 13.77
C PHE A 372 -21.33 16.32 15.14
N ASP A 373 -21.63 15.60 16.22
CA ASP A 373 -21.34 16.02 17.60
C ASP A 373 -19.83 16.21 17.86
N TYR A 374 -18.96 15.41 17.22
CA TYR A 374 -17.51 15.54 17.34
C TYR A 374 -16.95 16.81 16.68
N GLN A 375 -17.67 17.37 15.71
CA GLN A 375 -17.24 18.60 15.03
C GLN A 375 -17.55 19.86 15.85
N THR A 376 -18.60 19.80 16.68
CA THR A 376 -19.05 20.91 17.52
C THR A 376 -18.44 20.94 18.92
N LEU A 377 -17.90 19.80 19.40
CA LEU A 377 -17.28 19.72 20.72
C LEU A 377 -16.04 20.62 20.78
N SER A 378 -16.20 21.73 21.51
CA SER A 378 -15.12 22.63 21.87
C SER A 378 -14.00 21.85 22.57
N ARG A 379 -12.74 22.21 22.33
CA ARG A 379 -11.54 21.55 22.89
C ARG A 379 -11.60 21.27 24.40
N SER A 380 -12.39 22.02 25.16
CA SER A 380 -12.59 21.89 26.61
C SER A 380 -13.54 20.78 27.04
N SER A 381 -14.33 20.20 26.13
CA SER A 381 -15.41 19.26 26.43
C SER A 381 -15.20 17.89 25.79
N ARG A 382 -13.95 17.56 25.43
CA ARG A 382 -13.64 16.23 24.90
C ARG A 382 -13.97 15.19 25.97
N PRO A 383 -14.82 14.19 25.67
CA PRO A 383 -15.08 13.08 26.57
C PRO A 383 -13.75 12.54 27.08
N SER A 384 -13.65 12.35 28.40
CA SER A 384 -12.52 11.65 28.99
C SER A 384 -12.32 10.34 28.22
N GLN A 385 -11.14 10.20 27.63
CA GLN A 385 -10.64 9.14 26.73
C GLN A 385 -10.80 7.68 27.23
N ALA A 386 -11.50 7.46 28.34
CA ALA A 386 -11.40 6.29 29.17
C ALA A 386 -12.25 5.10 28.74
N ASP A 387 -13.21 5.23 27.80
CA ASP A 387 -14.21 4.17 27.63
C ASP A 387 -14.28 3.42 26.28
N ASP A 388 -13.74 3.92 25.15
CA ASP A 388 -13.86 3.14 23.89
C ASP A 388 -12.97 3.64 22.72
N SER A 389 -11.69 3.96 22.97
CA SER A 389 -10.88 4.74 22.00
C SER A 389 -9.56 4.12 21.49
N SER A 390 -9.26 2.86 21.80
CA SER A 390 -7.97 2.25 21.40
C SER A 390 -7.82 1.95 19.90
N HIS A 391 -8.90 2.08 19.11
CA HIS A 391 -8.97 1.51 17.76
C HIS A 391 -9.28 2.52 16.65
N ARG A 392 -9.11 3.82 16.87
CA ARG A 392 -9.37 4.82 15.81
C ARG A 392 -8.20 5.75 15.59
N VAL A 393 -7.84 5.94 14.33
CA VAL A 393 -6.82 6.91 13.92
C VAL A 393 -7.49 8.08 13.22
N LEU A 394 -7.22 9.30 13.69
CA LEU A 394 -7.73 10.51 13.05
C LEU A 394 -6.81 10.90 11.89
N VAL A 395 -7.38 11.00 10.69
CA VAL A 395 -6.66 11.34 9.46
C VAL A 395 -7.32 12.53 8.75
N ASP A 396 -6.53 13.34 8.06
CA ASP A 396 -7.04 14.36 7.14
C ASP A 396 -7.42 13.69 5.81
N ALA A 397 -8.67 13.82 5.40
CA ALA A 397 -9.14 13.39 4.10
C ALA A 397 -8.95 14.49 3.05
N VAL A 398 -8.55 14.09 1.84
CA VAL A 398 -8.38 14.96 0.68
C VAL A 398 -9.15 14.43 -0.51
N CYS A 399 -9.45 15.30 -1.47
CA CYS A 399 -10.02 14.86 -2.74
C CYS A 399 -8.95 14.26 -3.65
N LEU A 400 -9.36 13.38 -4.56
CA LEU A 400 -8.46 12.88 -5.61
C LEU A 400 -7.94 14.03 -6.48
N ASP A 401 -8.78 15.04 -6.73
CA ASP A 401 -8.37 16.29 -7.40
C ASP A 401 -7.20 17.02 -6.73
N ASP A 402 -7.05 16.89 -5.40
CA ASP A 402 -5.96 17.54 -4.66
C ASP A 402 -4.60 16.85 -4.93
N LEU A 403 -4.60 15.65 -5.52
CA LEU A 403 -3.39 14.88 -5.82
C LEU A 403 -2.72 15.28 -7.15
N VAL A 404 -3.42 16.04 -8.02
CA VAL A 404 -2.90 16.45 -9.34
C VAL A 404 -1.48 17.05 -9.31
N PRO A 405 -1.09 17.90 -8.34
CA PRO A 405 0.25 18.47 -8.28
C PRO A 405 1.39 17.45 -8.03
N TYR A 406 1.05 16.26 -7.51
CA TYR A 406 2.02 15.23 -7.13
C TYR A 406 2.21 14.16 -8.22
N VAL A 407 1.44 14.27 -9.31
CA VAL A 407 1.45 13.32 -10.42
C VAL A 407 2.12 13.93 -11.64
N LYS A 408 2.96 13.16 -12.35
CA LYS A 408 3.68 13.64 -13.53
C LYS A 408 2.74 13.74 -14.72
N LYS A 409 2.40 14.96 -15.15
CA LYS A 409 1.38 15.22 -16.20
C LYS A 409 1.68 14.61 -17.57
N ASN A 410 2.93 14.29 -17.87
CA ASN A 410 3.37 13.77 -19.18
C ASN A 410 3.43 12.23 -19.24
N LEU A 411 2.96 11.54 -18.21
CA LEU A 411 2.92 10.08 -18.15
C LEU A 411 1.47 9.60 -18.07
N SER A 412 1.19 8.48 -18.74
CA SER A 412 -0.09 7.79 -18.56
C SER A 412 -0.20 7.18 -17.17
N ILE A 413 -1.40 7.14 -16.60
CA ILE A 413 -1.62 6.64 -15.25
C ILE A 413 -2.29 5.27 -15.29
N PHE A 414 -1.71 4.34 -14.55
CA PHE A 414 -2.41 3.20 -13.98
C PHE A 414 -2.84 3.61 -12.57
N LEU A 415 -4.14 3.64 -12.30
CA LEU A 415 -4.70 3.99 -11.00
C LEU A 415 -5.17 2.71 -10.32
N LYS A 416 -4.53 2.30 -9.21
CA LYS A 416 -5.07 1.27 -8.32
C LYS A 416 -5.90 1.97 -7.25
N MET A 417 -7.14 1.54 -7.09
CA MET A 417 -8.07 2.07 -6.08
C MET A 417 -8.71 0.89 -5.36
N ASP A 418 -8.19 0.62 -4.17
CA ASP A 418 -8.81 -0.31 -3.23
C ASP A 418 -8.59 0.29 -1.84
N ILE A 419 -9.66 0.91 -1.36
CA ILE A 419 -9.73 1.78 -0.17
C ILE A 419 -10.99 1.43 0.62
N GLU A 420 -11.35 0.15 0.62
CA GLU A 420 -12.25 -0.48 1.58
C GLU A 420 -13.62 0.20 1.67
N GLY A 421 -14.25 0.46 0.52
CA GLY A 421 -15.63 0.96 0.44
C GLY A 421 -15.76 2.46 0.20
N ALA A 422 -14.65 3.21 0.17
CA ALA A 422 -14.65 4.63 -0.12
C ALA A 422 -14.60 4.98 -1.62
N GLU A 423 -14.58 3.98 -2.52
CA GLU A 423 -14.33 4.16 -3.96
C GLU A 423 -15.32 5.16 -4.59
N ALA A 424 -16.62 4.96 -4.39
CA ALA A 424 -17.65 5.86 -4.93
C ALA A 424 -17.52 7.29 -4.39
N HIS A 425 -17.16 7.44 -3.11
CA HIS A 425 -16.93 8.74 -2.51
C HIS A 425 -15.71 9.44 -3.12
N VAL A 426 -14.64 8.72 -3.43
CA VAL A 426 -13.48 9.31 -4.10
C VAL A 426 -13.86 9.89 -5.47
N LEU A 427 -14.68 9.18 -6.25
CA LEU A 427 -15.06 9.60 -7.59
C LEU A 427 -15.89 10.90 -7.63
N ARG A 428 -16.65 11.20 -6.56
CA ARG A 428 -17.38 12.47 -6.41
C ARG A 428 -16.49 13.71 -6.40
N CYS A 429 -15.18 13.55 -6.17
CA CYS A 429 -14.21 14.64 -6.15
C CYS A 429 -12.96 14.29 -6.97
N ALA A 430 -13.19 13.75 -8.18
CA ALA A 430 -12.15 13.27 -9.09
C ALA A 430 -12.22 13.84 -10.52
N ASP A 431 -13.21 14.67 -10.85
CA ASP A 431 -13.40 15.19 -12.21
C ASP A 431 -12.18 15.99 -12.71
N HIS A 432 -11.55 16.80 -11.86
CA HIS A 432 -10.36 17.54 -12.28
C HIS A 432 -9.17 16.60 -12.49
N PHE A 433 -9.02 15.57 -11.65
CA PHE A 433 -7.95 14.58 -11.78
C PHE A 433 -8.02 13.85 -13.12
N PHE A 434 -9.20 13.32 -13.49
CA PHE A 434 -9.39 12.57 -14.73
C PHE A 434 -9.36 13.45 -16.00
N SER A 435 -9.73 14.72 -15.89
CA SER A 435 -9.63 15.67 -17.01
C SER A 435 -8.23 16.26 -17.20
N ALA A 436 -7.47 16.44 -16.11
CA ALA A 436 -6.13 17.04 -16.16
C ALA A 436 -5.01 16.03 -16.42
N LEU A 437 -5.25 14.74 -16.19
CA LEU A 437 -4.24 13.68 -16.27
C LEU A 437 -4.68 12.55 -17.20
N ASP A 438 -3.72 11.85 -17.81
CA ASP A 438 -4.00 10.75 -18.73
C ASP A 438 -4.21 9.42 -17.99
N VAL A 439 -5.33 9.31 -17.26
CA VAL A 439 -5.74 8.04 -16.64
C VAL A 439 -6.14 7.05 -17.72
N ARG A 440 -5.39 5.94 -17.84
CA ARG A 440 -5.58 4.92 -18.89
C ARG A 440 -6.29 3.68 -18.37
N VAL A 441 -5.95 3.30 -17.15
CA VAL A 441 -6.48 2.11 -16.48
C VAL A 441 -6.81 2.49 -15.06
N VAL A 442 -7.97 2.05 -14.59
CA VAL A 442 -8.30 2.02 -13.17
C VAL A 442 -8.51 0.56 -12.78
N GLN A 443 -7.67 0.02 -11.91
CA GLN A 443 -7.90 -1.27 -11.25
C GLN A 443 -8.64 -1.01 -9.94
N MET A 444 -9.74 -1.72 -9.69
CA MET A 444 -10.48 -1.63 -8.43
C MET A 444 -11.13 -2.95 -8.03
N GLU A 445 -11.32 -3.10 -6.73
CA GLU A 445 -12.22 -4.08 -6.16
C GLU A 445 -13.62 -3.45 -5.96
N ILE A 446 -14.65 -4.10 -6.48
CA ILE A 446 -16.04 -3.63 -6.39
C ILE A 446 -16.88 -4.44 -5.41
N LEU A 447 -16.28 -5.36 -4.64
CA LEU A 447 -16.99 -6.28 -3.74
C LEU A 447 -17.95 -5.53 -2.79
N LEU A 448 -17.45 -4.49 -2.12
CA LEU A 448 -18.25 -3.66 -1.20
C LEU A 448 -19.23 -2.74 -1.93
N GLN A 449 -18.96 -2.39 -3.19
CA GLN A 449 -19.79 -1.47 -3.97
C GLN A 449 -20.92 -2.15 -4.74
N ARG A 450 -20.80 -3.46 -5.00
CA ARG A 450 -21.81 -4.24 -5.75
C ARG A 450 -23.21 -4.09 -5.16
N TYR A 451 -23.29 -3.93 -3.85
CA TYR A 451 -24.56 -3.84 -3.11
C TYR A 451 -24.87 -2.43 -2.59
N SER A 452 -23.95 -1.46 -2.75
CA SER A 452 -24.05 -0.15 -2.10
C SER A 452 -24.94 0.87 -2.85
N GLY A 453 -25.56 0.48 -3.96
CA GLY A 453 -26.34 1.39 -4.83
C GLY A 453 -25.49 2.45 -5.54
N SER A 454 -24.21 2.58 -5.21
CA SER A 454 -23.28 3.55 -5.78
C SER A 454 -22.74 3.13 -7.15
N MET A 455 -22.88 1.85 -7.52
CA MET A 455 -22.33 1.28 -8.74
C MET A 455 -22.77 2.03 -10.02
N GLY A 456 -24.01 2.52 -10.03
CA GLY A 456 -24.52 3.36 -11.12
C GLY A 456 -23.79 4.69 -11.25
N GLU A 457 -23.56 5.37 -10.13
CA GLU A 457 -22.81 6.64 -10.07
C GLU A 457 -21.35 6.45 -10.53
N MET A 458 -20.70 5.38 -10.08
CA MET A 458 -19.34 5.06 -10.51
C MET A 458 -19.26 4.75 -12.00
N THR A 459 -20.20 3.95 -12.51
CA THR A 459 -20.27 3.61 -13.95
C THR A 459 -20.48 4.86 -14.80
N GLU A 460 -21.40 5.75 -14.40
CA GLU A 460 -21.63 7.01 -15.08
C GLU A 460 -20.37 7.90 -15.04
N PHE A 461 -19.69 7.97 -13.89
CA PHE A 461 -18.43 8.71 -13.79
C PHE A 461 -17.40 8.21 -14.79
N PHE A 462 -17.10 6.92 -14.82
CA PHE A 462 -16.07 6.37 -15.72
C PHE A 462 -16.44 6.52 -17.18
N GLN A 463 -17.70 6.28 -17.56
CA GLN A 463 -18.17 6.45 -18.93
C GLN A 463 -18.04 7.90 -19.40
N ARG A 464 -18.36 8.90 -18.55
CA ARG A 464 -18.14 10.33 -18.87
C ARG A 464 -16.66 10.66 -19.11
N HIS A 465 -15.74 9.89 -18.54
CA HIS A 465 -14.29 9.99 -18.75
C HIS A 465 -13.75 8.99 -19.81
N ASN A 466 -14.63 8.41 -20.63
CA ASN A 466 -14.33 7.44 -21.71
C ASN A 466 -13.64 6.15 -21.22
N LEU A 467 -13.93 5.72 -20.00
CA LEU A 467 -13.44 4.49 -19.40
C LEU A 467 -14.57 3.45 -19.34
N TRP A 468 -14.27 2.23 -19.76
CA TRP A 468 -15.25 1.14 -19.88
C TRP A 468 -14.80 -0.10 -19.09
N PRO A 469 -15.74 -0.85 -18.50
CA PRO A 469 -15.43 -1.96 -17.61
C PRO A 469 -14.88 -3.16 -18.40
N SER A 470 -13.86 -3.84 -17.86
CA SER A 470 -13.15 -4.96 -18.49
C SER A 470 -12.66 -5.95 -17.42
N GLU A 471 -12.61 -7.23 -17.76
CA GLU A 471 -12.00 -8.28 -16.93
C GLU A 471 -10.47 -8.26 -16.98
N ASP A 472 -9.88 -7.69 -18.04
CA ASP A 472 -8.43 -7.63 -18.23
C ASP A 472 -7.92 -6.22 -18.51
N VAL A 473 -6.62 -6.03 -18.26
CA VAL A 473 -5.96 -4.71 -18.36
C VAL A 473 -5.85 -4.17 -19.78
N ASN A 474 -6.01 -5.01 -20.80
CA ASN A 474 -5.87 -4.62 -22.20
C ASN A 474 -7.22 -4.35 -22.87
N GLY A 475 -8.34 -4.52 -22.16
CA GLY A 475 -9.68 -4.30 -22.72
C GLY A 475 -10.08 -5.34 -23.78
N ARG A 476 -9.60 -6.58 -23.67
CA ARG A 476 -9.97 -7.66 -24.61
C ARG A 476 -11.27 -8.34 -24.19
N SER A 477 -11.54 -8.36 -22.88
CA SER A 477 -12.73 -8.93 -22.25
C SER A 477 -13.58 -7.82 -21.64
N MET A 478 -14.21 -7.02 -22.51
CA MET A 478 -15.11 -5.95 -22.08
C MET A 478 -16.33 -6.54 -21.34
N LEU A 479 -16.66 -5.96 -20.20
CA LEU A 479 -17.79 -6.38 -19.39
C LEU A 479 -19.10 -5.82 -19.95
N GLY A 480 -20.16 -6.64 -19.85
CA GLY A 480 -21.51 -6.24 -20.26
C GLY A 480 -22.11 -5.14 -19.36
N PRO A 481 -23.30 -4.63 -19.69
CA PRO A 481 -23.92 -3.52 -18.96
C PRO A 481 -24.47 -3.89 -17.57
N GLU A 482 -24.47 -5.17 -17.19
CA GLU A 482 -25.08 -5.67 -15.95
C GLU A 482 -24.03 -5.83 -14.84
N PRO A 483 -23.93 -4.90 -13.86
CA PRO A 483 -22.85 -4.91 -12.87
C PRO A 483 -22.90 -6.08 -11.88
N SER A 484 -24.07 -6.69 -11.69
CA SER A 484 -24.25 -7.87 -10.83
C SER A 484 -23.44 -9.08 -11.31
N LEU A 485 -23.10 -9.13 -12.59
CA LEU A 485 -22.32 -10.22 -13.21
C LEU A 485 -20.82 -9.96 -13.28
N TRP A 486 -20.35 -8.76 -12.95
CA TRP A 486 -18.93 -8.41 -13.05
C TRP A 486 -18.11 -9.17 -12.01
N PRO A 487 -16.82 -9.48 -12.25
CA PRO A 487 -15.94 -10.01 -11.21
C PRO A 487 -15.71 -8.98 -10.10
N ASP A 488 -15.30 -9.43 -8.91
CA ASP A 488 -15.00 -8.53 -7.79
C ASP A 488 -13.81 -7.63 -8.08
N ASN A 489 -12.79 -8.17 -8.74
CA ASN A 489 -11.66 -7.41 -9.25
C ASN A 489 -11.82 -7.17 -10.74
N MET A 490 -11.76 -5.89 -11.14
CA MET A 490 -11.97 -5.50 -12.53
C MET A 490 -11.13 -4.28 -12.90
N TYR A 491 -11.17 -3.96 -14.19
CA TYR A 491 -10.49 -2.81 -14.76
C TYR A 491 -11.48 -1.86 -15.45
N TRP A 492 -11.21 -0.57 -15.38
CA TRP A 492 -11.81 0.43 -16.25
C TRP A 492 -10.77 0.90 -17.25
N ILE A 493 -11.01 0.67 -18.53
CA ILE A 493 -10.03 0.87 -19.61
C ILE A 493 -10.46 2.03 -20.48
N LYS A 494 -9.54 2.97 -20.71
CA LYS A 494 -9.80 4.14 -21.55
C LYS A 494 -9.81 3.74 -23.02
N VAL A 495 -11.00 3.79 -23.63
CA VAL A 495 -11.18 3.52 -25.06
C VAL A 495 -10.85 4.80 -25.83
N ARG A 496 -10.00 4.69 -26.86
CA ARG A 496 -9.58 5.82 -27.69
C ARG A 496 -10.46 5.97 -28.92
#